data_AF-A0A117ME05-F1
#
_entry.id   AF-A0A117ME05-F1
#
_cell.length_a   1.000
_cell.length_b   1.000
_cell.length_c   1.000
_cell.angle_alpha   90.00
_cell.angle_beta   90.00
_cell.angle_gamma   90.00
#
_symmetry.space_group_name_H-M   'P 1'
#
loop_
_entity.id
_entity.type
_entity.pdbx_description
1 polymer ?
#
loop_
_entity_poly.entity_id
_entity_poly.type
_entity_poly.pdbx_seq_one_letter_code
_entity_poly.pdbx_strand_id
1 'polypeptide(L)'
;MNKKIILVSLVIVIVIVSGFGFYFWEKKSQLEETAVKSLVINFGHTLKNVSLLSPTASQDIEVNYKDYVAPDLIAQWKADPSKALGRLTSSPWPDSIEIAGITKIDQDVYEIFGKIIDMTSTGMAGSRPIDFNVTKINAGNFDNRWLITKVSVITNQENELWKNYNNNGISFQYPEKLITKYIFTQEWPPTVKIESGNFSCVETPQEKSNMLEITSQRLVDNRIYCVNVKNEGAAGSVYSSYVYTTPKEGKLVSVSFILRYPNCTNYDEEQSRACTSEREAFDIDATVDRIVQTIKWDSTLNENTLAN
;
A
#
# COMPACT_ATOMS: atom_id res chain seq x y z
N MET A 1 -1.01 -6.04 -62.19
CA MET A 1 -0.50 -6.00 -60.81
C MET A 1 -1.03 -7.22 -60.06
N ASN A 2 -0.16 -8.06 -59.51
CA ASN A 2 -0.54 -9.40 -59.04
C ASN A 2 -1.31 -9.28 -57.71
N LYS A 3 -2.56 -9.73 -57.63
CA LYS A 3 -3.42 -9.56 -56.44
C LYS A 3 -2.76 -10.08 -55.15
N LYS A 4 -1.91 -11.11 -55.25
CA LYS A 4 -1.10 -11.65 -54.15
C LYS A 4 -0.01 -10.67 -53.65
N ILE A 5 0.62 -9.90 -54.53
CA ILE A 5 1.67 -8.92 -54.17
C ILE A 5 1.06 -7.70 -53.46
N ILE A 6 -0.13 -7.27 -53.90
CA ILE A 6 -0.89 -6.20 -53.24
C ILE A 6 -1.29 -6.63 -51.83
N LEU A 7 -1.81 -7.84 -51.66
CA LEU A 7 -2.23 -8.36 -50.36
C LEU A 7 -1.07 -8.46 -49.35
N VAL A 8 0.09 -8.98 -49.79
CA VAL A 8 1.29 -9.09 -48.93
C VAL A 8 1.83 -7.72 -48.52
N SER A 9 1.87 -6.76 -49.46
CA SER A 9 2.32 -5.40 -49.16
C SER A 9 1.39 -4.69 -48.16
N LEU A 10 0.08 -4.93 -48.26
CA LEU A 10 -0.92 -4.33 -47.38
C LEU A 10 -0.84 -4.90 -45.95
N VAL A 11 -0.56 -6.20 -45.80
CA VAL A 11 -0.33 -6.84 -44.50
C VAL A 11 0.95 -6.33 -43.84
N ILE A 12 2.05 -6.17 -44.58
CA ILE A 12 3.30 -5.64 -44.04
C ILE A 12 3.12 -4.20 -43.55
N VAL A 13 2.41 -3.36 -44.32
CA VAL A 13 2.11 -1.99 -43.89
C VAL A 13 1.27 -1.96 -42.62
N ILE A 14 0.25 -2.83 -42.49
CA ILE A 14 -0.57 -2.91 -41.27
C ILE A 14 0.28 -3.32 -40.06
N VAL A 15 1.16 -4.32 -40.21
CA VAL A 15 2.04 -4.79 -39.12
C VAL A 15 3.04 -3.70 -38.71
N ILE A 16 3.58 -2.95 -39.68
CA ILE A 16 4.47 -1.83 -39.38
C ILE A 16 3.70 -0.71 -38.67
N VAL A 17 2.51 -0.35 -39.16
CA VAL A 17 1.68 0.71 -38.55
C VAL A 17 1.22 0.33 -37.15
N SER A 18 0.83 -0.93 -36.91
CA SER A 18 0.44 -1.40 -35.57
C SER A 18 1.63 -1.45 -34.63
N GLY A 19 2.79 -1.95 -35.08
CA GLY A 19 4.03 -1.95 -34.30
C GLY A 19 4.53 -0.54 -33.96
N PHE A 20 4.44 0.38 -34.92
CA PHE A 20 4.80 1.78 -34.71
C PHE A 20 3.81 2.48 -33.77
N GLY A 21 2.50 2.23 -33.92
CA GLY A 21 1.48 2.73 -33.01
C GLY A 21 1.67 2.26 -31.57
N PHE A 22 1.98 0.97 -31.38
CA PHE A 22 2.26 0.40 -30.07
C PHE A 22 3.52 1.02 -29.43
N TYR A 23 4.62 1.11 -30.20
CA TYR A 23 5.87 1.74 -29.73
C TYR A 23 5.68 3.19 -29.30
N PHE A 24 4.95 3.99 -30.08
CA PHE A 24 4.66 5.38 -29.74
C PHE A 24 3.76 5.50 -28.51
N TRP A 25 2.80 4.60 -28.35
CA TRP A 25 1.90 4.57 -27.19
C TRP A 25 2.65 4.23 -25.90
N GLU A 26 3.50 3.20 -25.92
CA GLU A 26 4.32 2.80 -24.77
C GLU A 26 5.26 3.93 -24.33
N LYS A 27 5.96 4.54 -25.29
CA LYS A 27 6.85 5.68 -25.02
C LYS A 27 6.11 6.88 -24.45
N LYS A 28 4.90 7.18 -24.95
CA LYS A 28 4.05 8.25 -24.39
C LYS A 28 3.66 7.95 -22.95
N SER A 29 3.26 6.71 -22.66
CA SER A 29 2.86 6.27 -21.31
C SER A 29 4.01 6.43 -20.30
N GLN A 30 5.23 6.04 -20.67
CA GLN A 30 6.41 6.19 -19.80
C GLN A 30 6.74 7.67 -19.50
N LEU A 31 6.60 8.55 -20.49
CA LEU A 31 6.83 9.99 -20.32
C LEU A 31 5.80 10.61 -19.36
N GLU A 32 4.52 10.26 -19.53
CA GLU A 32 3.44 10.73 -18.66
C GLU A 32 3.64 10.24 -17.23
N GLU A 33 3.94 8.96 -17.03
CA GLU A 33 4.21 8.40 -15.71
C GLU A 33 5.39 9.09 -15.01
N THR A 34 6.47 9.38 -15.74
CA THR A 34 7.64 10.10 -15.20
C THR A 34 7.27 11.52 -14.75
N ALA A 35 6.46 12.22 -15.56
CA ALA A 35 5.97 13.55 -15.21
C ALA A 35 5.07 13.52 -13.96
N VAL A 36 4.19 12.53 -13.86
CA VAL A 36 3.31 12.32 -12.71
C VAL A 36 4.12 11.98 -11.44
N LYS A 37 5.11 11.10 -11.52
CA LYS A 37 6.02 10.80 -10.39
C LYS A 37 6.75 12.05 -9.90
N SER A 38 7.31 12.82 -10.84
CA SER A 38 8.03 14.05 -10.54
C SER A 38 7.13 15.09 -9.87
N LEU A 39 5.88 15.22 -10.32
CA LEU A 39 4.88 16.09 -9.71
C LEU A 39 4.67 15.75 -8.23
N VAL A 40 4.43 14.48 -7.91
CA VAL A 40 4.15 14.03 -6.53
C VAL A 40 5.37 14.16 -5.62
N ILE A 41 6.56 13.78 -6.11
CA ILE A 41 7.80 13.91 -5.34
C ILE A 41 8.08 15.38 -5.00
N ASN A 42 8.00 16.26 -6.01
CA ASN A 42 8.23 17.69 -5.81
C ASN A 42 7.18 18.31 -4.87
N PHE A 43 5.91 17.90 -4.98
CA PHE A 43 4.88 18.29 -4.03
C PHE A 43 5.22 17.84 -2.60
N GLY A 44 5.69 16.61 -2.40
CA GLY A 44 6.11 16.08 -1.10
C GLY A 44 7.15 16.96 -0.40
N HIS A 45 8.12 17.50 -1.14
CA HIS A 45 9.14 18.38 -0.59
C HIS A 45 8.63 19.76 -0.13
N THR A 46 7.42 20.14 -0.53
CA THR A 46 6.79 21.40 -0.10
C THR A 46 5.99 21.27 1.19
N LEU A 47 5.68 20.06 1.65
CA LEU A 47 4.76 19.82 2.77
C LEU A 47 5.19 20.49 4.07
N LYS A 48 6.49 20.46 4.38
CA LYS A 48 7.04 21.10 5.59
C LYS A 48 6.88 22.62 5.62
N ASN A 49 6.67 23.26 4.48
CA ASN A 49 6.54 24.72 4.40
C ASN A 49 5.17 25.20 4.88
N VAL A 50 4.17 24.32 4.93
CA VAL A 50 2.78 24.69 5.27
C VAL A 50 2.43 24.21 6.67
N SER A 51 2.20 25.16 7.58
CA SER A 51 1.71 24.88 8.92
C SER A 51 0.20 24.96 8.99
N LEU A 52 -0.45 23.83 9.20
CA LEU A 52 -1.92 23.75 9.17
C LEU A 52 -2.57 24.46 10.36
N LEU A 53 -1.82 24.65 11.45
CA LEU A 53 -2.27 25.36 12.65
C LEU A 53 -1.91 26.86 12.64
N SER A 54 -1.26 27.36 11.58
CA SER A 54 -0.91 28.78 11.48
C SER A 54 -2.12 29.62 11.07
N PRO A 55 -2.26 30.87 11.57
CA PRO A 55 -3.23 31.84 11.03
C PRO A 55 -3.07 32.09 9.52
N THR A 56 -1.87 31.87 8.97
CA THR A 56 -1.55 32.05 7.55
C THR A 56 -1.75 30.79 6.71
N ALA A 57 -2.22 29.67 7.30
CA ALA A 57 -2.27 28.37 6.64
C ALA A 57 -2.94 28.40 5.26
N SER A 58 -4.07 29.11 5.12
CA SER A 58 -4.79 29.25 3.85
C SER A 58 -3.94 29.91 2.75
N GLN A 59 -3.16 30.93 3.10
CA GLN A 59 -2.26 31.60 2.17
C GLN A 59 -1.05 30.72 1.84
N ASP A 60 -0.48 30.06 2.85
CA ASP A 60 0.69 29.20 2.69
C ASP A 60 0.37 27.98 1.81
N ILE A 61 -0.84 27.40 1.95
CA ILE A 61 -1.38 26.34 1.08
C ILE A 61 -1.36 26.80 -0.38
N GLU A 62 -1.94 27.95 -0.69
CA GLU A 62 -2.00 28.44 -2.07
C GLU A 62 -0.60 28.69 -2.63
N VAL A 63 0.25 29.38 -1.87
CA VAL A 63 1.59 29.76 -2.32
C VAL A 63 2.46 28.55 -2.60
N ASN A 64 2.42 27.53 -1.74
CA ASN A 64 3.26 26.34 -1.88
C ASN A 64 2.67 25.28 -2.82
N TYR A 65 1.34 25.18 -2.94
CA TYR A 65 0.71 24.03 -3.62
C TYR A 65 0.12 24.34 -5.00
N LYS A 66 -0.02 25.61 -5.41
CA LYS A 66 -0.63 26.01 -6.70
C LYS A 66 -0.02 25.40 -7.96
N ASP A 67 1.25 25.01 -7.91
CA ASP A 67 1.95 24.42 -9.06
C ASP A 67 1.76 22.90 -9.15
N TYR A 68 1.24 22.27 -8.09
CA TYR A 68 1.12 20.83 -7.96
C TYR A 68 -0.33 20.34 -7.87
N VAL A 69 -1.20 21.14 -7.27
CA VAL A 69 -2.55 20.75 -6.86
C VAL A 69 -3.60 21.51 -7.67
N ALA A 70 -4.67 20.83 -8.04
CA ALA A 70 -5.75 21.42 -8.81
C ALA A 70 -6.45 22.57 -8.05
N PRO A 71 -6.89 23.63 -8.75
CA PRO A 71 -7.53 24.79 -8.12
C PRO A 71 -8.71 24.45 -7.21
N ASP A 72 -9.54 23.48 -7.61
CA ASP A 72 -10.71 23.07 -6.84
C ASP A 72 -10.32 22.43 -5.49
N LEU A 73 -9.23 21.65 -5.47
CA LEU A 73 -8.72 21.04 -4.26
C LEU A 73 -8.01 22.08 -3.38
N ILE A 74 -7.29 23.04 -3.98
CA ILE A 74 -6.74 24.19 -3.24
C ILE A 74 -7.85 25.00 -2.60
N ALA A 75 -8.94 25.30 -3.31
CA ALA A 75 -10.06 26.04 -2.75
C ALA A 75 -10.67 25.33 -1.53
N GLN A 76 -10.81 24.00 -1.59
CA GLN A 76 -11.27 23.18 -0.46
C GLN A 76 -10.31 23.27 0.74
N TRP A 77 -9.01 23.14 0.51
CA TRP A 77 -7.98 23.23 1.55
C TRP A 77 -7.84 24.64 2.13
N LYS A 78 -8.05 25.68 1.34
CA LYS A 78 -8.07 27.06 1.83
C LYS A 78 -9.25 27.33 2.74
N ALA A 79 -10.41 26.73 2.45
CA ALA A 79 -11.62 26.84 3.27
C ALA A 79 -11.49 26.05 4.59
N ASP A 80 -10.78 24.93 4.56
CA ASP A 80 -10.48 24.11 5.74
C ASP A 80 -9.04 23.57 5.69
N PRO A 81 -8.05 24.32 6.21
CA PRO A 81 -6.65 23.93 6.19
C PRO A 81 -6.37 22.60 6.91
N SER A 82 -7.22 22.17 7.84
CA SER A 82 -7.03 20.91 8.56
C SER A 82 -7.12 19.67 7.65
N LYS A 83 -7.75 19.80 6.48
CA LYS A 83 -7.88 18.75 5.46
C LYS A 83 -6.70 18.69 4.48
N ALA A 84 -5.80 19.66 4.53
CA ALA A 84 -4.62 19.69 3.67
C ALA A 84 -3.48 18.82 4.23
N LEU A 85 -2.47 18.59 3.41
CA LEU A 85 -1.19 18.07 3.89
C LEU A 85 -0.34 19.22 4.42
N GLY A 86 0.44 18.97 5.46
CA GLY A 86 1.34 19.95 6.04
C GLY A 86 1.76 19.58 7.46
N ARG A 87 2.53 20.45 8.09
CA ARG A 87 2.99 20.26 9.47
C ARG A 87 1.89 20.63 10.48
N LEU A 88 1.68 19.73 11.45
CA LEU A 88 0.83 19.98 12.63
C LEU A 88 1.66 20.36 13.85
N THR A 89 2.94 19.97 13.88
CA THR A 89 3.90 20.31 14.93
C THR A 89 5.17 20.89 14.30
N SER A 90 6.09 21.37 15.14
CA SER A 90 7.42 21.79 14.68
C SER A 90 8.36 20.60 14.45
N SER A 91 8.06 19.45 15.05
CA SER A 91 8.71 18.15 14.88
C SER A 91 7.81 17.07 15.51
N PRO A 92 7.70 15.87 14.91
CA PRO A 92 8.18 15.51 13.57
C PRO A 92 7.40 16.25 12.45
N TRP A 93 8.03 16.43 11.29
CA TRP A 93 7.43 17.13 10.13
C TRP A 93 7.43 16.26 8.88
N PRO A 94 6.45 16.42 7.98
CA PRO A 94 6.41 15.70 6.71
C PRO A 94 7.50 16.25 5.77
N ASP A 95 8.49 15.43 5.44
CA ASP A 95 9.65 15.88 4.66
C ASP A 95 9.57 15.50 3.17
N SER A 96 9.04 14.32 2.87
CA SER A 96 8.95 13.79 1.50
C SER A 96 7.76 12.85 1.32
N ILE A 97 7.48 12.53 0.05
CA ILE A 97 6.58 11.44 -0.34
C ILE A 97 7.40 10.40 -1.10
N GLU A 98 7.39 9.16 -0.63
CA GLU A 98 7.91 8.00 -1.34
C GLU A 98 6.77 7.31 -2.09
N ILE A 99 6.92 7.10 -3.40
CA ILE A 99 5.91 6.44 -4.23
C ILE A 99 6.11 4.92 -4.11
N ALA A 100 5.09 4.24 -3.60
CA ALA A 100 5.05 2.78 -3.48
C ALA A 100 4.44 2.11 -4.73
N GLY A 101 3.48 2.79 -5.38
CA GLY A 101 2.82 2.28 -6.58
C GLY A 101 2.19 3.38 -7.41
N ILE A 102 2.08 3.14 -8.72
CA ILE A 102 1.39 4.02 -9.66
C ILE A 102 0.59 3.16 -10.63
N THR A 103 -0.66 3.55 -10.90
CA THR A 103 -1.54 2.85 -11.84
C THR A 103 -2.26 3.87 -12.68
N LYS A 104 -2.25 3.70 -14.00
CA LYS A 104 -3.10 4.49 -14.89
C LYS A 104 -4.50 3.90 -14.80
N ILE A 105 -5.47 4.68 -14.33
CA ILE A 105 -6.86 4.20 -14.15
C ILE A 105 -7.81 4.75 -15.21
N ASP A 106 -7.36 5.76 -15.97
CA ASP A 106 -8.04 6.32 -17.13
C ASP A 106 -7.00 6.98 -18.07
N GLN A 107 -7.40 7.36 -19.29
CA GLN A 107 -6.56 8.03 -20.28
C GLN A 107 -5.79 9.22 -19.69
N ASP A 108 -6.45 9.98 -18.83
CA ASP A 108 -5.97 11.23 -18.24
C ASP A 108 -5.99 11.18 -16.70
N VAL A 109 -5.94 9.99 -16.10
CA VAL A 109 -5.94 9.82 -14.63
C VAL A 109 -4.98 8.73 -14.19
N TYR A 110 -4.13 9.07 -13.23
CA TYR A 110 -3.29 8.14 -12.48
C TYR A 110 -3.74 8.08 -11.01
N GLU A 111 -3.77 6.87 -10.47
CA GLU A 111 -3.85 6.61 -9.03
C GLU A 111 -2.44 6.28 -8.52
N ILE A 112 -2.06 6.87 -7.40
CA ILE A 112 -0.71 6.76 -6.84
C ILE A 112 -0.83 6.41 -5.37
N PHE A 113 -0.11 5.36 -4.98
CA PHE A 113 0.04 4.90 -3.61
C PHE A 113 1.42 5.31 -3.11
N GLY A 114 1.50 5.93 -1.95
CA GLY A 114 2.77 6.39 -1.39
C GLY A 114 2.79 6.46 0.13
N LYS A 115 3.92 6.90 0.65
CA LYS A 115 4.15 7.14 2.07
C LYS A 115 4.69 8.54 2.26
N ILE A 116 4.08 9.33 3.13
CA ILE A 116 4.72 10.54 3.65
C ILE A 116 5.77 10.09 4.66
N ILE A 117 7.00 10.54 4.50
CA ILE A 117 8.08 10.30 5.43
C ILE A 117 8.17 11.47 6.40
N ASP A 118 7.96 11.19 7.68
CA ASP A 118 8.06 12.17 8.74
C ASP A 118 9.49 12.15 9.32
N MET A 119 10.08 13.34 9.47
CA MET A 119 11.46 13.52 9.93
C MET A 119 11.52 14.36 11.22
N THR A 120 12.56 14.11 12.00
CA THR A 120 13.03 14.98 13.10
C THR A 120 14.42 15.51 12.75
N SER A 121 14.97 16.41 13.58
CA SER A 121 16.35 16.88 13.43
C SER A 121 17.40 15.77 13.56
N THR A 122 17.05 14.62 14.14
CA THR A 122 17.94 13.49 14.37
C THR A 122 17.72 12.33 13.39
N GLY A 123 16.76 12.44 12.47
CA GLY A 123 16.46 11.39 11.48
C GLY A 123 14.97 11.08 11.36
N MET A 124 14.67 9.96 10.70
CA MET A 124 13.30 9.50 10.45
C MET A 124 12.51 9.30 11.75
N ALA A 125 11.31 9.85 11.78
CA ALA A 125 10.37 9.77 12.91
C ALA A 125 9.30 8.70 12.69
N GLY A 126 8.95 8.46 11.43
CA GLY A 126 7.92 7.51 11.02
C GLY A 126 7.50 7.74 9.58
N SER A 127 6.48 7.01 9.16
CA SER A 127 5.84 7.24 7.87
C SER A 127 4.34 7.02 7.97
N ARG A 128 3.58 7.65 7.07
CA ARG A 128 2.12 7.51 7.00
C ARG A 128 1.67 7.28 5.56
N PRO A 129 0.81 6.28 5.29
CA PRO A 129 0.38 5.95 3.94
C PRO A 129 -0.57 7.02 3.38
N ILE A 130 -0.52 7.20 2.07
CA ILE A 130 -1.28 8.23 1.37
C ILE A 130 -1.58 7.82 -0.07
N ASP A 131 -2.78 8.20 -0.52
CA ASP A 131 -3.24 7.95 -1.88
C ASP A 131 -3.58 9.26 -2.59
N PHE A 132 -3.26 9.31 -3.89
CA PHE A 132 -3.52 10.46 -4.75
C PHE A 132 -4.22 10.05 -6.03
N ASN A 133 -5.11 10.92 -6.52
CA ASN A 133 -5.42 10.97 -7.94
C ASN A 133 -4.69 12.15 -8.56
N VAL A 134 -4.01 11.87 -9.67
CA VAL A 134 -3.38 12.87 -10.52
C VAL A 134 -4.10 12.86 -11.86
N THR A 135 -4.72 13.98 -12.20
CA THR A 135 -5.54 14.12 -13.41
C THR A 135 -4.91 15.14 -14.34
N LYS A 136 -4.97 14.86 -15.64
CA LYS A 136 -4.57 15.80 -16.67
C LYS A 136 -5.69 16.82 -16.89
N ILE A 137 -5.40 18.08 -16.60
CA ILE A 137 -6.32 19.18 -16.85
C ILE A 137 -6.07 19.70 -18.26
N ASN A 138 -7.13 19.82 -19.06
CA ASN A 138 -7.09 20.30 -20.44
C ASN A 138 -7.96 21.56 -20.60
N ALA A 139 -7.80 22.50 -19.67
CA ALA A 139 -8.62 23.72 -19.61
C ALA A 139 -7.89 24.88 -18.93
N GLY A 140 -8.15 26.10 -19.41
CA GLY A 140 -7.66 27.35 -18.82
C GLY A 140 -6.13 27.43 -18.75
N ASN A 141 -5.61 28.04 -17.67
CA ASN A 141 -4.16 28.18 -17.44
C ASN A 141 -3.46 26.87 -17.07
N PHE A 142 -4.20 25.77 -16.99
CA PHE A 142 -3.70 24.44 -16.63
C PHE A 142 -3.75 23.47 -17.80
N ASP A 143 -3.93 23.97 -19.03
CA ASP A 143 -4.04 23.13 -20.21
C ASP A 143 -2.84 22.19 -20.38
N ASN A 144 -3.16 20.91 -20.65
CA ASN A 144 -2.22 19.81 -20.77
C ASN A 144 -1.29 19.61 -19.55
N ARG A 145 -1.73 19.97 -18.32
CA ARG A 145 -0.95 19.77 -17.08
C ARG A 145 -1.53 18.67 -16.20
N TRP A 146 -0.64 17.84 -15.66
CA TRP A 146 -0.97 16.92 -14.56
C TRP A 146 -1.02 17.67 -13.25
N LEU A 147 -2.12 17.51 -12.50
CA LEU A 147 -2.31 18.09 -11.17
C LEU A 147 -2.90 17.06 -10.22
N ILE A 148 -2.53 17.16 -8.94
CA ILE A 148 -3.15 16.38 -7.87
C ILE A 148 -4.58 16.90 -7.69
N THR A 149 -5.57 16.05 -7.98
CA THR A 149 -7.00 16.38 -7.90
C THR A 149 -7.68 15.79 -6.69
N LYS A 150 -7.09 14.74 -6.11
CA LYS A 150 -7.57 14.12 -4.88
C LYS A 150 -6.39 13.69 -4.03
N VAL A 151 -6.52 13.92 -2.74
CA VAL A 151 -5.62 13.37 -1.72
C VAL A 151 -6.47 12.69 -0.67
N SER A 152 -6.14 11.44 -0.39
CA SER A 152 -6.66 10.72 0.74
C SER A 152 -5.47 10.41 1.63
N VAL A 153 -5.25 11.22 2.67
CA VAL A 153 -4.40 10.75 3.77
C VAL A 153 -5.14 9.55 4.33
N ILE A 154 -4.48 8.40 4.40
CA ILE A 154 -5.03 7.25 5.09
C ILE A 154 -4.88 7.53 6.59
N THR A 155 -5.60 8.55 7.06
CA THR A 155 -5.81 8.87 8.46
C THR A 155 -7.28 8.56 8.73
N ASN A 156 -7.48 7.58 9.62
CA ASN A 156 -8.77 7.20 10.21
C ASN A 156 -9.76 6.37 9.38
N GLN A 157 -9.45 5.89 8.17
CA GLN A 157 -10.19 4.71 7.66
C GLN A 157 -9.62 3.39 8.19
N GLU A 158 -8.36 3.36 8.63
CA GLU A 158 -7.89 2.22 9.43
C GLU A 158 -8.62 2.13 10.78
N ASN A 159 -8.85 3.23 11.51
CA ASN A 159 -9.60 3.11 12.78
C ASN A 159 -11.09 2.75 12.59
N GLU A 160 -11.70 3.03 11.44
CA GLU A 160 -13.07 2.59 11.13
C GLU A 160 -13.13 1.12 10.63
N LEU A 161 -12.05 0.62 10.01
CA LEU A 161 -11.93 -0.79 9.64
C LEU A 161 -11.50 -1.66 10.81
N TRP A 162 -10.76 -1.13 11.79
CA TRP A 162 -10.26 -1.93 12.90
C TRP A 162 -11.38 -2.23 13.91
N LYS A 163 -11.76 -3.49 13.97
CA LYS A 163 -12.74 -4.02 14.92
C LYS A 163 -12.05 -4.52 16.18
N ASN A 164 -12.75 -4.45 17.30
CA ASN A 164 -12.32 -5.08 18.54
C ASN A 164 -12.81 -6.53 18.55
N TYR A 165 -11.89 -7.46 18.76
CA TYR A 165 -12.19 -8.83 19.15
C TYR A 165 -12.12 -8.93 20.68
N ASN A 166 -13.06 -9.65 21.28
CA ASN A 166 -13.01 -10.04 22.68
C ASN A 166 -13.68 -11.40 22.85
N ASN A 167 -12.91 -12.41 23.24
CA ASN A 167 -13.41 -13.75 23.50
C ASN A 167 -12.48 -14.46 24.49
N ASN A 168 -13.04 -15.26 25.41
CA ASN A 168 -12.28 -16.09 26.35
C ASN A 168 -11.14 -15.35 27.07
N GLY A 169 -11.37 -14.10 27.46
CA GLY A 169 -10.39 -13.29 28.18
C GLY A 169 -9.23 -12.75 27.33
N ILE A 170 -9.22 -13.02 26.01
CA ILE A 170 -8.30 -12.42 25.05
C ILE A 170 -9.03 -11.32 24.30
N SER A 171 -8.42 -10.14 24.20
CA SER A 171 -8.92 -9.02 23.42
C SER A 171 -7.83 -8.42 22.54
N PHE A 172 -8.18 -7.99 21.34
CA PHE A 172 -7.27 -7.34 20.40
C PHE A 172 -8.06 -6.55 19.37
N GLN A 173 -7.36 -5.74 18.58
CA GLN A 173 -7.94 -5.06 17.44
C GLN A 173 -7.39 -5.65 16.14
N TYR A 174 -8.22 -5.69 15.11
CA TYR A 174 -7.85 -6.21 13.79
C TYR A 174 -8.61 -5.46 12.69
N PRO A 175 -8.03 -5.22 11.50
CA PRO A 175 -8.77 -4.64 10.39
C PRO A 175 -9.83 -5.63 9.90
N GLU A 176 -11.10 -5.25 9.82
CA GLU A 176 -12.18 -6.07 9.28
C GLU A 176 -11.87 -6.54 7.85
N LYS A 177 -11.21 -5.68 7.07
CA LYS A 177 -10.74 -5.96 5.72
C LYS A 177 -9.34 -5.40 5.53
N LEU A 178 -8.53 -6.11 4.77
CA LEU A 178 -7.27 -5.61 4.27
C LEU A 178 -7.52 -4.63 3.12
N ILE A 179 -6.68 -3.61 2.99
CA ILE A 179 -6.76 -2.61 1.91
C ILE A 179 -6.07 -3.18 0.67
N THR A 180 -6.67 -4.23 0.11
CA THR A 180 -6.14 -5.01 -1.02
C THR A 180 -7.25 -5.31 -2.02
N LYS A 181 -6.93 -5.29 -3.31
CA LYS A 181 -7.85 -5.58 -4.41
C LYS A 181 -7.76 -7.04 -4.86
N TYR A 182 -6.58 -7.61 -4.84
CA TYR A 182 -6.28 -8.96 -5.31
C TYR A 182 -5.91 -9.92 -4.18
N ILE A 183 -5.76 -9.47 -2.94
CA ILE A 183 -5.50 -10.34 -1.78
C ILE A 183 -6.76 -10.38 -0.92
N PHE A 184 -7.21 -11.59 -0.57
CA PHE A 184 -8.48 -11.79 0.12
C PHE A 184 -8.32 -12.55 1.41
N THR A 185 -8.84 -12.02 2.52
CA THR A 185 -8.94 -12.72 3.80
C THR A 185 -9.89 -13.92 3.71
N GLN A 186 -9.53 -15.06 4.31
CA GLN A 186 -10.38 -16.27 4.38
C GLN A 186 -10.69 -16.62 5.83
N GLU A 187 -9.70 -17.08 6.59
CA GLU A 187 -9.81 -17.29 8.03
C GLU A 187 -9.43 -16.00 8.74
N TRP A 188 -10.44 -15.15 8.93
CA TRP A 188 -10.30 -13.80 9.46
C TRP A 188 -11.57 -13.40 10.26
N PRO A 189 -11.50 -12.78 11.46
CA PRO A 189 -10.31 -12.29 12.18
C PRO A 189 -9.25 -13.35 12.44
N PRO A 190 -8.00 -12.93 12.65
CA PRO A 190 -6.94 -13.88 12.96
C PRO A 190 -7.21 -14.56 14.31
N THR A 191 -6.86 -15.84 14.40
CA THR A 191 -6.87 -16.59 15.65
C THR A 191 -5.65 -16.20 16.48
N VAL A 192 -5.85 -15.93 17.77
CA VAL A 192 -4.78 -15.62 18.73
C VAL A 192 -4.65 -16.75 19.73
N LYS A 193 -3.42 -17.22 19.93
CA LYS A 193 -3.06 -18.25 20.93
C LYS A 193 -1.95 -17.72 21.83
N ILE A 194 -2.06 -18.01 23.13
CA ILE A 194 -1.11 -17.56 24.15
C ILE A 194 -0.62 -18.78 24.92
N GLU A 195 0.69 -19.00 24.94
CA GLU A 195 1.29 -20.20 25.54
C GLU A 195 2.51 -19.87 26.40
N SER A 196 2.75 -20.69 27.42
CA SER A 196 4.02 -20.71 28.16
C SER A 196 5.11 -21.33 27.27
N GLY A 197 6.27 -20.71 27.17
CA GLY A 197 7.37 -21.28 26.41
C GLY A 197 8.52 -20.31 26.20
N ASN A 198 9.64 -20.85 25.71
CA ASN A 198 10.78 -20.06 25.27
C ASN A 198 10.65 -19.79 23.78
N PHE A 199 10.91 -18.54 23.38
CA PHE A 199 10.93 -18.19 21.97
C PHE A 199 12.08 -18.94 21.26
N SER A 200 11.74 -19.58 20.15
CA SER A 200 12.68 -20.25 19.25
C SER A 200 12.15 -20.17 17.83
N CYS A 201 13.02 -19.85 16.88
CA CYS A 201 12.68 -19.87 15.46
C CYS A 201 13.70 -20.72 14.71
N VAL A 202 13.27 -21.90 14.26
CA VAL A 202 14.07 -22.76 13.40
C VAL A 202 13.71 -22.44 11.97
N GLU A 203 14.55 -21.65 11.31
CA GLU A 203 14.33 -21.26 9.91
C GLU A 203 14.46 -22.46 8.97
N THR A 204 13.60 -22.51 7.95
CA THR A 204 13.70 -23.52 6.89
C THR A 204 14.97 -23.24 6.09
N PRO A 205 15.92 -24.20 5.98
CA PRO A 205 17.13 -24.00 5.18
C PRO A 205 16.78 -23.71 3.72
N GLN A 206 17.49 -22.80 3.07
CA GLN A 206 17.26 -22.44 1.66
C GLN A 206 17.27 -23.68 0.73
N GLU A 207 18.12 -24.66 1.02
CA GLU A 207 18.23 -25.92 0.26
C GLU A 207 17.03 -26.87 0.43
N LYS A 208 16.23 -26.69 1.50
CA LYS A 208 15.03 -27.48 1.81
C LYS A 208 13.74 -26.68 1.67
N SER A 209 13.84 -25.40 1.29
CA SER A 209 12.71 -24.51 1.04
C SER A 209 11.95 -25.00 -0.18
N ASN A 210 11.04 -25.95 -0.01
CA ASN A 210 10.01 -26.17 -1.00
C ASN A 210 9.03 -24.99 -0.91
N MET A 211 8.44 -24.55 -2.03
CA MET A 211 7.48 -23.43 -2.02
C MET A 211 6.18 -23.73 -1.23
N LEU A 212 6.10 -24.90 -0.57
CA LEU A 212 4.92 -25.39 0.15
C LEU A 212 4.90 -24.94 1.60
N GLU A 213 6.03 -24.92 2.32
CA GLU A 213 6.06 -24.47 3.71
C GLU A 213 7.42 -23.88 4.09
N ILE A 214 7.41 -22.66 4.61
CA ILE A 214 8.63 -21.91 4.95
C ILE A 214 8.46 -21.29 6.34
N THR A 215 9.44 -21.52 7.21
CA THR A 215 9.60 -20.81 8.46
C THR A 215 10.76 -19.82 8.34
N SER A 216 10.54 -18.57 8.71
CA SER A 216 11.53 -17.49 8.65
C SER A 216 11.43 -16.59 9.88
N GLN A 217 12.57 -16.06 10.34
CA GLN A 217 12.59 -15.05 11.38
C GLN A 217 12.49 -13.66 10.74
N ARG A 218 11.59 -12.82 11.25
CA ARG A 218 11.37 -11.45 10.76
C ARG A 218 11.49 -10.44 11.88
N LEU A 219 11.98 -9.25 11.57
CA LEU A 219 12.04 -8.12 12.49
C LEU A 219 11.11 -7.02 11.97
N VAL A 220 10.10 -6.67 12.77
CA VAL A 220 9.09 -5.66 12.42
C VAL A 220 9.06 -4.66 13.56
N ASP A 221 9.41 -3.39 13.30
CA ASP A 221 9.43 -2.33 14.32
C ASP A 221 10.09 -2.75 15.65
N ASN A 222 11.26 -3.39 15.52
CA ASN A 222 12.09 -3.87 16.63
C ASN A 222 11.48 -5.03 17.46
N ARG A 223 10.43 -5.70 16.94
CA ARG A 223 9.87 -6.93 17.48
C ARG A 223 10.23 -8.11 16.59
N ILE A 224 10.66 -9.19 17.22
CA ILE A 224 11.08 -10.41 16.55
C ILE A 224 9.89 -11.36 16.39
N TYR A 225 9.72 -11.89 15.18
CA TYR A 225 8.68 -12.83 14.85
C TYR A 225 9.29 -14.08 14.24
N CYS A 226 8.77 -15.24 14.63
CA CYS A 226 8.93 -16.46 13.85
C CYS A 226 7.68 -16.64 13.01
N VAL A 227 7.84 -16.60 11.69
CA VAL A 227 6.75 -16.62 10.71
C VAL A 227 6.81 -17.92 9.94
N ASN A 228 5.81 -18.77 10.15
CA ASN A 228 5.57 -19.95 9.32
C ASN A 228 4.50 -19.62 8.28
N VAL A 229 4.79 -19.94 7.02
CA VAL A 229 3.88 -19.75 5.89
C VAL A 229 3.74 -21.08 5.16
N LYS A 230 2.52 -21.60 5.09
CA LYS A 230 2.18 -22.80 4.34
C LYS A 230 1.30 -22.45 3.15
N ASN A 231 1.68 -22.88 1.96
CA ASN A 231 0.98 -22.61 0.71
C ASN A 231 0.28 -23.86 0.18
N GLU A 232 -1.02 -23.73 -0.08
CA GLU A 232 -1.85 -24.76 -0.70
C GLU A 232 -2.42 -24.24 -2.02
N GLY A 233 -2.05 -24.88 -3.12
CA GLY A 233 -2.52 -24.53 -4.46
C GLY A 233 -3.96 -25.02 -4.70
N ALA A 234 -4.79 -24.15 -5.26
CA ALA A 234 -6.13 -24.45 -5.75
C ALA A 234 -6.28 -23.98 -7.21
N ALA A 235 -7.36 -24.40 -7.88
CA ALA A 235 -7.62 -23.96 -9.25
C ALA A 235 -7.68 -22.42 -9.32
N GLY A 236 -6.68 -21.81 -9.98
CA GLY A 236 -6.59 -20.38 -10.19
C GLY A 236 -6.26 -19.53 -8.95
N SER A 237 -5.89 -20.12 -7.82
CA SER A 237 -5.46 -19.38 -6.62
C SER A 237 -4.54 -20.19 -5.71
N VAL A 238 -3.84 -19.53 -4.80
CA VAL A 238 -3.04 -20.13 -3.73
C VAL A 238 -3.59 -19.62 -2.41
N TYR A 239 -3.79 -20.52 -1.45
CA TYR A 239 -4.12 -20.19 -0.07
C TYR A 239 -2.84 -20.25 0.74
N SER A 240 -2.51 -19.17 1.45
CA SER A 240 -1.35 -19.11 2.33
C SER A 240 -1.83 -19.01 3.76
N SER A 241 -1.54 -20.03 4.54
CA SER A 241 -1.75 -20.06 5.99
C SER A 241 -0.54 -19.45 6.67
N TYR A 242 -0.76 -18.41 7.46
CA TYR A 242 0.27 -17.70 8.21
C TYR A 242 0.17 -18.03 9.69
N VAL A 243 1.32 -18.18 10.34
CA VAL A 243 1.44 -18.22 11.80
C VAL A 243 2.61 -17.34 12.23
N TYR A 244 2.31 -16.21 12.88
CA TYR A 244 3.30 -15.31 13.47
C TYR A 244 3.41 -15.60 14.95
N THR A 245 4.60 -15.93 15.44
CA THR A 245 4.86 -16.16 16.86
C THR A 245 5.89 -15.17 17.40
N THR A 246 5.62 -14.54 18.53
CA THR A 246 6.54 -13.59 19.18
C THR A 246 6.47 -13.68 20.70
N PRO A 247 7.57 -13.40 21.43
CA PRO A 247 7.52 -13.27 22.87
C PRO A 247 6.85 -11.94 23.26
N LYS A 248 5.83 -12.01 24.12
CA LYS A 248 5.16 -10.84 24.71
C LYS A 248 4.81 -11.12 26.16
N GLU A 249 5.21 -10.23 27.07
CA GLU A 249 4.90 -10.32 28.52
C GLU A 249 5.22 -11.69 29.15
N GLY A 250 6.35 -12.30 28.75
CA GLY A 250 6.81 -13.58 29.28
C GLY A 250 6.05 -14.82 28.75
N LYS A 251 5.16 -14.64 27.77
CA LYS A 251 4.46 -15.71 27.05
C LYS A 251 4.82 -15.67 25.57
N LEU A 252 4.49 -16.74 24.85
CA LEU A 252 4.49 -16.78 23.39
C LEU A 252 3.08 -16.45 22.90
N VAL A 253 2.99 -15.44 22.03
CA VAL A 253 1.75 -15.05 21.37
C VAL A 253 1.85 -15.48 19.92
N SER A 254 0.92 -16.31 19.47
CA SER A 254 0.79 -16.74 18.08
C SER A 254 -0.47 -16.15 17.45
N VAL A 255 -0.33 -15.55 16.27
CA VAL A 255 -1.41 -15.00 15.46
C VAL A 255 -1.47 -15.77 14.15
N SER A 256 -2.60 -16.41 13.85
CA SER A 256 -2.78 -17.24 12.66
C SER A 256 -3.99 -16.85 11.83
N PHE A 257 -3.85 -16.92 10.50
CA PHE A 257 -4.89 -16.56 9.54
C PHE A 257 -4.60 -17.15 8.16
N ILE A 258 -5.58 -17.10 7.27
CA ILE A 258 -5.43 -17.54 5.87
C ILE A 258 -5.75 -16.39 4.91
N LEU A 259 -4.85 -16.16 3.97
CA LEU A 259 -5.04 -15.27 2.82
C LEU A 259 -5.13 -16.08 1.53
N ARG A 260 -5.99 -15.64 0.61
CA ARG A 260 -6.13 -16.19 -0.73
C ARG A 260 -5.54 -15.23 -1.75
N TYR A 261 -4.65 -15.76 -2.57
CA TYR A 261 -3.99 -15.08 -3.67
C TYR A 261 -4.46 -15.67 -5.00
N PRO A 262 -5.19 -14.95 -5.86
CA PRO A 262 -5.48 -15.40 -7.21
C PRO A 262 -4.18 -15.53 -8.00
N ASN A 263 -4.18 -16.42 -8.98
CA ASN A 263 -3.10 -16.46 -9.95
C ASN A 263 -3.22 -15.24 -10.87
N CYS A 264 -2.27 -14.31 -10.76
CA CYS A 264 -2.31 -13.04 -11.51
C CYS A 264 -2.32 -13.27 -13.03
N THR A 265 -1.78 -14.40 -13.51
CA THR A 265 -1.79 -14.75 -14.94
C THR A 265 -3.18 -15.09 -15.48
N ASN A 266 -4.20 -15.16 -14.62
CA ASN A 266 -5.59 -15.37 -15.03
C ASN A 266 -6.29 -14.08 -15.48
N TYR A 267 -5.65 -12.93 -15.31
CA TYR A 267 -6.21 -11.62 -15.67
C TYR A 267 -5.64 -11.10 -16.99
N ASP A 268 -6.25 -10.04 -17.53
CA ASP A 268 -5.69 -9.30 -18.66
C ASP A 268 -4.35 -8.63 -18.28
N GLU A 269 -3.60 -8.15 -19.27
CA GLU A 269 -2.22 -7.67 -19.08
C GLU A 269 -2.10 -6.53 -18.06
N GLU A 270 -3.08 -5.63 -18.01
CA GLU A 270 -3.07 -4.50 -17.08
C GLU A 270 -3.40 -4.96 -15.66
N GLN A 271 -4.46 -5.76 -15.50
CA GLN A 271 -4.86 -6.31 -14.21
C GLN A 271 -3.82 -7.28 -13.65
N SER A 272 -3.16 -8.06 -14.52
CA SER A 272 -2.09 -8.97 -14.14
C SER A 272 -0.88 -8.23 -13.56
N ARG A 273 -0.50 -7.11 -14.19
CA ARG A 273 0.55 -6.21 -13.65
C ARG A 273 0.14 -5.59 -12.32
N ALA A 274 -1.09 -5.08 -12.21
CA ALA A 274 -1.60 -4.53 -10.96
C ALA A 274 -1.65 -5.58 -9.83
N CYS A 275 -2.12 -6.79 -10.12
CA CYS A 275 -2.15 -7.92 -9.18
C CYS A 275 -0.75 -8.30 -8.72
N THR A 276 0.21 -8.38 -9.64
CA THR A 276 1.61 -8.72 -9.31
C THR A 276 2.23 -7.63 -8.44
N SER A 277 2.07 -6.36 -8.82
CA SER A 277 2.59 -5.22 -8.07
C SER A 277 1.98 -5.12 -6.67
N GLU A 278 0.67 -5.37 -6.51
CA GLU A 278 0.04 -5.41 -5.18
C GLU A 278 0.66 -6.52 -4.33
N ARG A 279 0.83 -7.72 -4.89
CA ARG A 279 1.42 -8.86 -4.16
C ARG A 279 2.86 -8.62 -3.73
N GLU A 280 3.66 -7.93 -4.55
CA GLU A 280 5.05 -7.58 -4.23
C GLU A 280 5.14 -6.47 -3.18
N ALA A 281 4.23 -5.50 -3.21
CA ALA A 281 4.19 -4.39 -2.26
C ALA A 281 3.43 -4.70 -0.95
N PHE A 282 2.67 -5.79 -0.92
CA PHE A 282 1.81 -6.12 0.20
C PHE A 282 2.61 -6.53 1.44
N ASP A 283 2.64 -5.62 2.41
CA ASP A 283 3.27 -5.81 3.70
C ASP A 283 2.23 -6.22 4.75
N ILE A 284 2.06 -7.53 4.90
CA ILE A 284 1.22 -8.11 5.97
C ILE A 284 1.88 -8.00 7.34
N ASP A 285 3.21 -7.89 7.40
CA ASP A 285 3.99 -7.96 8.64
C ASP A 285 3.63 -6.79 9.56
N ALA A 286 3.56 -5.57 9.00
CA ALA A 286 3.16 -4.37 9.74
C ALA A 286 1.73 -4.47 10.32
N THR A 287 0.80 -5.09 9.56
CA THR A 287 -0.59 -5.26 10.02
C THR A 287 -0.66 -6.24 11.19
N VAL A 288 0.03 -7.38 11.09
CA VAL A 288 0.07 -8.38 12.17
C VAL A 288 0.75 -7.82 13.40
N ASP A 289 1.84 -7.08 13.22
CA ASP A 289 2.55 -6.45 14.32
C ASP A 289 1.64 -5.48 15.11
N ARG A 290 0.85 -4.66 14.42
CA ARG A 290 -0.14 -3.80 15.07
C ARG A 290 -1.23 -4.60 15.78
N ILE A 291 -1.73 -5.70 15.20
CA ILE A 291 -2.66 -6.61 15.88
C ILE A 291 -2.02 -7.08 17.19
N VAL A 292 -0.79 -7.60 17.13
CA VAL A 292 -0.05 -8.14 18.27
C VAL A 292 0.12 -7.11 19.38
N GLN A 293 0.45 -5.86 19.03
CA GLN A 293 0.60 -4.79 20.02
C GLN A 293 -0.70 -4.56 20.81
N THR A 294 -1.86 -4.70 20.17
CA THR A 294 -3.17 -4.53 20.83
C THR A 294 -3.66 -5.73 21.63
N ILE A 295 -3.02 -6.90 21.50
CA ILE A 295 -3.42 -8.11 22.23
C ILE A 295 -3.27 -7.90 23.74
N LYS A 296 -4.34 -8.12 24.48
CA LYS A 296 -4.40 -8.13 25.94
C LYS A 296 -5.08 -9.41 26.38
N TRP A 297 -4.63 -9.97 27.50
CA TRP A 297 -5.24 -11.15 28.11
C TRP A 297 -5.33 -11.02 29.62
N ASP A 298 -6.31 -11.68 30.23
CA ASP A 298 -6.41 -11.79 31.68
C ASP A 298 -5.31 -12.75 32.20
N SER A 299 -4.54 -12.31 33.20
CA SER A 299 -3.46 -13.08 33.80
C SER A 299 -3.93 -14.33 34.57
N THR A 300 -5.25 -14.48 34.76
CA THR A 300 -5.88 -15.66 35.38
C THR A 300 -6.25 -16.78 34.39
N LEU A 301 -5.99 -16.60 33.09
CA LEU A 301 -6.25 -17.64 32.08
C LEU A 301 -5.30 -18.84 32.27
N ASN A 302 -5.89 -19.98 32.68
CA ASN A 302 -5.19 -21.25 32.78
C ASN A 302 -4.68 -21.73 31.40
N GLU A 303 -3.51 -22.36 31.44
CA GLU A 303 -2.73 -22.82 30.29
C GLU A 303 -3.58 -23.70 29.33
N ASN A 304 -3.52 -23.39 28.03
CA ASN A 304 -4.14 -24.10 26.90
C ASN A 304 -5.59 -23.70 26.52
N THR A 305 -5.86 -22.41 26.33
CA THR A 305 -7.09 -21.97 25.64
C THR A 305 -6.83 -21.68 24.17
N LEU A 306 -7.57 -22.37 23.29
CA LEU A 306 -7.70 -22.06 21.87
C LEU A 306 -8.99 -21.23 21.69
N ALA A 307 -8.91 -20.08 21.03
CA ALA A 307 -10.09 -19.33 20.61
C ALA A 307 -10.31 -19.54 19.11
N ASN A 308 -11.44 -20.14 18.75
CA ASN A 308 -11.89 -20.28 17.36
C ASN A 308 -12.62 -19.01 16.89
#